data_AF-A0A346S6C4-F1
#
_entry.id   AF-A0A346S6C4-F1
#
_cell.length_a   1.000
_cell.length_b   1.000
_cell.length_c   1.000
_cell.angle_alpha   90.00
_cell.angle_beta   90.00
_cell.angle_gamma   90.00
#
_symmetry.space_group_name_H-M   'P 1'
#
loop_
_entity.id
_entity.type
_entity.pdbx_description
1 polymer ?
#
loop_
_entity_poly.entity_id
_entity_poly.type
_entity_poly.pdbx_seq_one_letter_code
_entity_poly.pdbx_strand_id
1 'polypeptide(L)'
;MELACLDLEGVLIPEIWIAFAEKTGIDELKATTRDIPDYDVLMKQRLKLLDQHGYGLPQIQEVIGELDPLPGAREFLDWLRERFQVVILSDTFYEFAMPLMKKLGYPALLCHKLEVADNGRIANYLLRQRDPKRQSVRAFQLLNYRVIAAGDSYNDTTMLGQAEAGILFHAPRNVIDEFPQFPAVHNFDDLRQEFLKASAIHSA
;
A
#
# COMPACT_ATOMS: atom_id res chain seq x y z
N MET A 1 -14.91 -4.52 -18.63
CA MET A 1 -13.49 -4.16 -18.50
C MET A 1 -13.17 -4.15 -17.03
N GLU A 2 -12.10 -4.82 -16.60
CA GLU A 2 -11.79 -5.01 -15.19
C GLU A 2 -10.43 -4.43 -14.83
N LEU A 3 -10.34 -3.85 -13.64
CA LEU A 3 -9.15 -3.25 -13.07
C LEU A 3 -8.92 -3.85 -11.68
N ALA A 4 -7.69 -4.29 -11.41
CA ALA A 4 -7.29 -4.78 -10.10
C ALA A 4 -6.61 -3.64 -9.33
N CYS A 5 -7.22 -3.25 -8.21
CA CYS A 5 -6.65 -2.30 -7.27
C CYS A 5 -5.98 -3.06 -6.11
N LEU A 6 -4.73 -2.75 -5.82
CA LEU A 6 -4.02 -3.37 -4.70
C LEU A 6 -3.55 -2.30 -3.72
N ASP A 7 -3.61 -2.57 -2.42
CA ASP A 7 -2.71 -1.89 -1.51
C ASP A 7 -1.25 -2.29 -1.78
N LEU A 8 -0.30 -1.55 -1.19
CA LEU A 8 1.12 -1.74 -1.36
C LEU A 8 1.76 -2.43 -0.14
N GLU A 9 1.76 -1.75 1.01
CA GLU A 9 2.30 -2.25 2.27
C GLU A 9 1.38 -3.37 2.80
N GLY A 10 1.94 -4.42 3.40
CA GLY A 10 1.19 -5.60 3.85
C GLY A 10 0.71 -6.54 2.73
N VAL A 11 0.61 -6.05 1.48
CA VAL A 11 0.15 -6.83 0.32
C VAL A 11 1.28 -7.23 -0.63
N LEU A 12 2.10 -6.27 -1.07
CA LEU A 12 3.19 -6.51 -2.02
C LEU A 12 4.57 -6.29 -1.40
N ILE A 13 4.66 -5.43 -0.40
CA ILE A 13 5.91 -5.08 0.28
C ILE A 13 5.69 -5.12 1.81
N PRO A 14 6.76 -5.26 2.61
CA PRO A 14 6.65 -5.09 4.06
C PRO A 14 6.24 -3.65 4.43
N GLU A 15 5.71 -3.49 5.65
CA GLU A 15 5.49 -2.19 6.28
C GLU A 15 6.78 -1.36 6.32
N ILE A 16 6.84 -0.26 5.57
CA ILE A 16 8.09 0.47 5.33
C ILE A 16 8.66 1.00 6.63
N TRP A 17 7.82 1.61 7.48
CA TRP A 17 8.27 2.24 8.72
C TRP A 17 8.80 1.24 9.75
N ILE A 18 8.17 0.07 9.85
CA ILE A 18 8.60 -0.99 10.77
C ILE A 18 9.93 -1.57 10.27
N ALA A 19 10.01 -1.92 8.98
CA ALA A 19 11.23 -2.45 8.39
C ALA A 19 12.39 -1.44 8.44
N PHE A 20 12.10 -0.15 8.25
CA PHE A 20 13.07 0.92 8.40
C PHE A 20 13.59 1.01 9.84
N ALA A 21 12.69 1.02 10.82
CA ALA A 21 13.03 1.06 12.25
C ALA A 21 13.95 -0.10 12.66
N GLU A 22 13.67 -1.31 12.17
CA GLU A 22 14.49 -2.51 12.43
C GLU A 22 15.87 -2.41 11.79
N LYS A 23 15.97 -1.86 10.58
CA LYS A 23 17.24 -1.66 9.87
C LYS A 23 18.12 -0.58 10.50
N THR A 24 17.52 0.51 10.96
CA THR A 24 18.25 1.66 11.50
C THR A 24 18.40 1.63 13.02
N GLY A 25 17.69 0.74 13.71
CA GLY A 25 17.65 0.66 15.16
C GLY A 25 16.91 1.82 15.85
N ILE A 26 16.01 2.51 15.14
CA ILE A 26 15.21 3.63 15.69
C ILE A 26 13.83 3.09 16.05
N ASP A 27 13.69 2.51 17.24
CA ASP A 27 12.48 1.82 17.67
C ASP A 27 11.23 2.72 17.69
N GLU A 28 11.39 4.03 17.92
CA GLU A 28 10.29 5.00 17.93
C GLU A 28 9.56 5.11 16.57
N LEU A 29 10.21 4.73 15.47
CA LEU A 29 9.59 4.70 14.14
C LEU A 29 8.60 3.54 13.98
N LYS A 30 8.61 2.54 14.88
CA LYS A 30 7.61 1.45 14.91
C LYS A 30 6.23 1.89 15.39
N ALA A 31 6.10 3.11 15.93
CA ALA A 31 4.81 3.65 16.36
C ALA A 31 3.80 3.63 15.19
N THR A 32 2.59 3.19 15.50
CA THR A 32 1.47 3.03 14.55
C THR A 32 0.32 3.96 14.91
N THR A 33 -0.76 3.93 14.13
CA THR A 33 -2.00 4.64 14.46
C THR A 33 -2.71 4.09 15.69
N ARG A 34 -2.34 2.90 16.20
CA ARG A 34 -2.82 2.40 17.49
C ARG A 34 -2.20 3.16 18.66
N ASP A 35 -0.94 3.57 18.50
CA ASP A 35 -0.19 4.34 19.51
C ASP A 35 -0.51 5.84 19.39
N ILE A 36 -0.60 6.34 18.15
CA ILE A 36 -0.86 7.74 17.83
C ILE A 36 -2.00 7.82 16.81
N PRO A 37 -3.27 7.95 17.25
CA PRO A 37 -4.43 7.89 16.35
C PRO A 37 -4.48 8.97 15.28
N ASP A 38 -3.92 10.15 15.56
CA ASP A 38 -3.85 11.24 14.61
C ASP A 38 -2.68 11.03 13.65
N TYR A 39 -2.99 10.72 12.39
CA TYR A 39 -2.01 10.50 11.33
C TYR A 39 -1.08 11.71 11.13
N ASP A 40 -1.59 12.93 11.29
CA ASP A 40 -0.80 14.15 11.10
C ASP A 40 0.26 14.28 12.21
N VAL A 41 -0.12 13.96 13.44
CA VAL A 41 0.78 13.90 14.59
C VAL A 41 1.83 12.80 14.41
N LEU A 42 1.40 11.60 14.00
CA LEU A 42 2.29 10.45 13.76
C LEU A 42 3.34 10.78 12.68
N MET A 43 2.92 11.35 11.56
CA MET A 43 3.81 11.69 10.46
C MET A 43 4.79 12.81 10.83
N LYS A 44 4.33 13.86 11.53
CA LYS A 44 5.23 14.91 12.03
C LYS A 44 6.27 14.37 13.01
N GLN A 45 5.88 13.43 13.88
CA GLN A 45 6.82 12.75 14.76
C GLN A 45 7.87 11.95 13.97
N ARG A 46 7.44 11.14 12.99
CA ARG A 46 8.33 10.34 12.15
C ARG A 46 9.33 11.19 11.39
N LEU A 47 8.89 12.28 10.75
CA LEU A 47 9.78 13.20 10.03
C LEU A 47 10.76 13.90 10.98
N LYS A 48 10.32 14.29 12.18
CA LYS A 48 11.20 14.87 13.20
C LYS A 48 12.29 13.87 13.63
N LEU A 49 11.93 12.60 13.84
CA LEU A 49 12.89 11.56 14.21
C LEU A 49 13.91 11.35 13.08
N LEU A 50 13.47 11.27 11.83
CA LEU A 50 14.38 11.16 10.69
C LEU A 50 15.39 12.32 10.65
N ASP A 51 14.94 13.56 10.83
CA ASP A 51 15.83 14.74 10.87
C ASP A 51 16.81 14.69 12.06
N GLN A 52 16.34 14.32 13.25
CA GLN A 52 17.18 14.19 14.46
C GLN A 52 18.28 13.14 14.32
N HIS A 53 18.01 12.06 13.58
CA HIS A 53 18.96 10.99 13.30
C HIS A 53 19.76 11.20 12.01
N GLY A 54 19.60 12.34 11.32
CA GLY A 54 20.38 12.69 10.13
C GLY A 54 19.96 11.96 8.86
N TYR A 55 18.74 11.41 8.79
CA TYR A 55 18.21 10.72 7.63
C TYR A 55 17.53 11.71 6.67
N GLY A 56 18.26 12.12 5.63
CA GLY A 56 17.69 12.75 4.44
C GLY A 56 17.11 11.73 3.46
N LEU A 57 16.43 12.22 2.42
CA LEU A 57 15.82 11.36 1.40
C LEU A 57 16.82 10.34 0.79
N PRO A 58 18.07 10.70 0.44
CA PRO A 58 19.01 9.74 -0.14
C PRO A 58 19.28 8.55 0.78
N GLN A 59 19.53 8.81 2.08
CA GLN A 59 19.76 7.75 3.07
C GLN A 59 18.50 6.91 3.27
N ILE A 60 17.33 7.54 3.26
CA ILE A 60 16.07 6.82 3.41
C ILE A 60 15.84 5.87 2.22
N GLN A 61 16.09 6.34 1.00
CA GLN A 61 15.96 5.53 -0.20
C GLN A 61 17.01 4.40 -0.26
N GLU A 62 18.21 4.62 0.28
CA GLU A 62 19.24 3.58 0.41
C GLU A 62 18.74 2.44 1.32
N VAL A 63 18.27 2.77 2.52
CA VAL A 63 17.75 1.78 3.48
C VAL A 63 16.52 1.06 2.91
N ILE A 64 15.56 1.79 2.31
CA ILE A 64 14.38 1.16 1.69
C ILE A 64 14.77 0.30 0.48
N GLY A 65 15.83 0.68 -0.26
CA GLY A 65 16.34 -0.08 -1.39
C GLY A 65 16.85 -1.48 -1.01
N GLU A 66 17.26 -1.68 0.23
CA GLU A 66 17.64 -2.99 0.77
C GLU A 66 16.44 -3.90 1.08
N LEU A 67 15.23 -3.35 1.20
CA LEU A 67 14.02 -4.13 1.46
C LEU A 67 13.55 -4.82 0.18
N ASP A 68 13.05 -6.05 0.30
CA ASP A 68 12.48 -6.79 -0.82
C ASP A 68 10.95 -6.83 -0.77
N PRO A 69 10.26 -6.93 -1.92
CA PRO A 69 8.87 -7.31 -1.96
C PRO A 69 8.62 -8.62 -1.19
N LEU A 70 7.39 -8.81 -0.73
CA LEU A 70 7.01 -10.05 -0.02
C LEU A 70 7.27 -11.28 -0.92
N PRO A 71 7.65 -12.44 -0.35
CA PRO A 71 7.88 -13.66 -1.12
C PRO A 71 6.69 -14.02 -2.01
N GLY A 72 6.89 -14.08 -3.32
CA GLY A 72 5.84 -14.35 -4.31
C GLY A 72 5.07 -13.12 -4.82
N ALA A 73 5.25 -11.93 -4.23
CA ALA A 73 4.53 -10.72 -4.63
C ALA A 73 4.80 -10.31 -6.07
N ARG A 74 6.05 -10.43 -6.52
CA ARG A 74 6.43 -10.11 -7.91
C ARG A 74 5.76 -11.05 -8.91
N GLU A 75 5.80 -12.36 -8.64
CA GLU A 75 5.17 -13.38 -9.48
C GLU A 75 3.65 -13.22 -9.52
N PHE A 76 3.03 -12.93 -8.37
CA PHE A 76 1.62 -12.58 -8.29
C PHE A 76 1.28 -11.35 -9.14
N LEU A 77 2.06 -10.27 -9.03
CA LEU A 77 1.84 -9.04 -9.77
C LEU A 77 2.04 -9.21 -11.29
N ASP A 78 3.02 -10.02 -11.71
CA ASP A 78 3.21 -10.40 -13.12
C ASP A 78 1.97 -11.19 -13.63
N TRP A 79 1.52 -12.21 -12.88
CA TRP A 79 0.32 -12.98 -13.20
C TRP A 79 -0.95 -12.12 -13.30
N LEU A 80 -1.10 -11.14 -12.39
CA LEU A 80 -2.26 -10.27 -12.34
C LEU A 80 -2.29 -9.33 -13.55
N ARG A 81 -1.14 -8.82 -14.00
CA ARG A 81 -1.03 -7.94 -15.17
C ARG A 81 -1.32 -8.61 -16.51
N GLU A 82 -1.18 -9.94 -16.60
CA GLU A 82 -1.60 -10.69 -17.79
C GLU A 82 -3.13 -10.73 -17.95
N ARG A 83 -3.89 -10.46 -16.88
CA ARG A 83 -5.36 -10.62 -16.83
C ARG A 83 -6.07 -9.29 -16.61
N PHE A 84 -5.51 -8.41 -15.79
CA PHE A 84 -6.12 -7.15 -15.39
C PHE A 84 -5.22 -5.96 -15.69
N GLN A 85 -5.81 -4.79 -15.87
CA GLN A 85 -5.08 -3.55 -15.64
C GLN A 85 -4.87 -3.40 -14.13
N VAL A 86 -3.64 -3.17 -13.69
CA VAL A 86 -3.29 -3.14 -12.26
C VAL A 86 -2.91 -1.72 -11.83
N VAL A 87 -3.52 -1.24 -10.75
CA VAL A 87 -3.18 0.03 -10.12
C VAL A 87 -2.98 -0.17 -8.63
N ILE A 88 -1.89 0.38 -8.09
CA ILE A 88 -1.59 0.37 -6.67
C ILE A 88 -2.16 1.62 -6.01
N LEU A 89 -2.94 1.44 -4.94
CA LEU A 89 -3.59 2.50 -4.16
C LEU A 89 -3.05 2.44 -2.73
N SER A 90 -2.19 3.37 -2.34
CA SER A 90 -1.48 3.32 -1.05
C SER A 90 -1.43 4.70 -0.39
N ASP A 91 -1.37 4.72 0.94
CA ASP A 91 -1.15 5.93 1.75
C ASP A 91 0.35 6.23 1.98
N THR A 92 1.23 5.51 1.26
CA THR A 92 2.67 5.77 1.24
C THR A 92 3.02 7.10 0.52
N PHE A 93 4.32 7.39 0.40
CA PHE A 93 4.84 8.53 -0.36
C PHE A 93 5.67 8.08 -1.56
N TYR A 94 5.56 8.76 -2.69
CA TYR A 94 6.34 8.42 -3.89
C TYR A 94 7.82 8.33 -3.57
N GLU A 95 8.38 9.34 -2.92
CA GLU A 95 9.80 9.43 -2.61
C GLU A 95 10.32 8.25 -1.76
N PHE A 96 9.46 7.67 -0.92
CA PHE A 96 9.78 6.49 -0.12
C PHE A 96 9.57 5.17 -0.88
N ALA A 97 8.47 5.03 -1.61
CA ALA A 97 8.11 3.76 -2.23
C ALA A 97 8.96 3.43 -3.48
N MET A 98 9.57 4.42 -4.15
CA MET A 98 10.21 4.24 -5.46
C MET A 98 11.28 3.14 -5.54
N PRO A 99 12.17 2.93 -4.56
CA PRO A 99 13.12 1.82 -4.59
C PRO A 99 12.44 0.45 -4.65
N LEU A 100 11.34 0.25 -3.90
CA LEU A 100 10.56 -0.99 -3.91
C LEU A 100 9.69 -1.13 -5.16
N MET A 101 9.10 -0.03 -5.63
CA MET A 101 8.34 0.00 -6.88
C MET A 101 9.19 -0.39 -8.10
N LYS A 102 10.49 -0.08 -8.08
CA LYS A 102 11.45 -0.57 -9.10
C LYS A 102 11.48 -2.10 -9.14
N LYS A 103 11.52 -2.76 -7.97
CA LYS A 103 11.52 -4.23 -7.85
C LYS A 103 10.20 -4.84 -8.33
N LEU A 104 9.09 -4.09 -8.22
CA LEU A 104 7.76 -4.47 -8.72
C LEU A 104 7.54 -4.15 -10.21
N GLY A 105 8.49 -3.48 -10.89
CA GLY A 105 8.37 -3.12 -12.31
C GLY A 105 7.51 -1.90 -12.58
N TYR A 106 7.45 -0.96 -11.63
CA TYR A 106 6.76 0.34 -11.73
C TYR A 106 5.30 0.26 -12.21
N PRO A 107 4.43 -0.57 -11.59
CA PRO A 107 2.99 -0.42 -11.82
C PRO A 107 2.53 0.99 -11.42
N ALA A 108 1.41 1.44 -11.98
CA ALA A 108 0.83 2.73 -11.62
C ALA A 108 0.58 2.78 -10.11
N LEU A 109 1.11 3.81 -9.45
CA LEU A 109 0.96 4.04 -8.01
C LEU A 109 0.23 5.36 -7.82
N LEU A 110 -0.87 5.33 -7.06
CA LEU A 110 -1.59 6.54 -6.66
C LEU A 110 -1.45 6.71 -5.14
N CYS A 111 -0.45 7.49 -4.71
CA CYS A 111 -0.19 7.73 -3.29
C CYS A 111 -0.02 9.22 -2.93
N HIS A 112 0.65 9.51 -1.82
CA HIS A 112 0.98 10.86 -1.33
C HIS A 112 2.38 11.30 -1.76
N LYS A 113 2.76 12.53 -1.40
CA LYS A 113 4.06 13.10 -1.78
C LYS A 113 4.79 13.70 -0.57
N LEU A 114 6.11 13.64 -0.56
CA LEU A 114 6.97 14.45 0.32
C LEU A 114 7.37 15.77 -0.33
N GLU A 115 7.49 16.80 0.47
CA GLU A 115 8.21 18.01 0.10
C GLU A 115 9.66 17.87 0.56
N VAL A 116 10.60 17.90 -0.39
CA VAL A 116 12.01 17.64 -0.15
C VAL A 116 12.80 18.85 -0.61
N ALA A 117 13.61 19.40 0.29
CA ALA A 117 14.47 20.54 0.00
C ALA A 117 15.67 20.11 -0.86
N ASP A 118 16.33 21.08 -1.50
CA ASP A 118 17.47 20.84 -2.41
C ASP A 118 18.64 20.09 -1.74
N ASN A 119 18.77 20.21 -0.42
CA ASN A 119 19.78 19.51 0.37
C ASN A 119 19.37 18.07 0.76
N GLY A 120 18.25 17.56 0.25
CA GLY A 120 17.73 16.22 0.53
C GLY A 120 16.95 16.10 1.84
N ARG A 121 16.78 17.18 2.63
CA ARG A 121 15.97 17.13 3.85
C ARG A 121 14.48 17.09 3.52
N ILE A 122 13.72 16.25 4.23
CA ILE A 122 12.27 16.23 4.12
C ILE A 122 11.71 17.43 4.89
N ALA A 123 11.09 18.38 4.18
CA ALA A 123 10.53 19.60 4.75
C ALA A 123 9.08 19.40 5.20
N ASN A 124 8.30 18.60 4.48
CA ASN A 124 6.89 18.38 4.74
C ASN A 124 6.39 17.10 4.05
N TYR A 125 5.13 16.72 4.31
CA TYR A 125 4.38 15.77 3.49
C TYR A 125 3.07 16.37 3.02
N LEU A 126 2.55 15.85 1.92
CA LEU A 126 1.37 16.34 1.23
C LEU A 126 0.42 15.18 1.00
N LEU A 127 -0.69 15.17 1.75
CA LEU A 127 -1.79 14.26 1.50
C LEU A 127 -2.49 14.64 0.19
N ARG A 128 -2.74 13.64 -0.67
CA ARG A 128 -3.33 13.87 -1.99
C ARG A 128 -4.77 14.38 -1.90
N GLN A 129 -5.58 13.74 -1.06
CA GLN A 129 -6.99 14.04 -0.81
C GLN A 129 -7.50 13.19 0.36
N ARG A 130 -8.71 13.50 0.85
CA ARG A 130 -9.42 12.66 1.84
C ARG A 130 -9.89 11.35 1.20
N ASP A 131 -9.76 10.25 1.94
CA ASP A 131 -10.20 8.90 1.54
C ASP A 131 -9.66 8.48 0.14
N PRO A 132 -8.34 8.59 -0.06
CA PRO A 132 -7.72 8.59 -1.38
C PRO A 132 -7.92 7.27 -2.14
N LYS A 133 -7.88 6.13 -1.44
CA LYS A 133 -8.07 4.80 -2.05
C LYS A 133 -9.51 4.65 -2.58
N ARG A 134 -10.52 4.96 -1.76
CA ARG A 134 -11.93 4.97 -2.17
C ARG A 134 -12.20 5.91 -3.34
N GLN A 135 -11.71 7.15 -3.30
CA GLN A 135 -11.93 8.10 -4.39
C GLN A 135 -11.30 7.64 -5.71
N SER A 136 -10.19 6.89 -5.65
CA SER A 136 -9.57 6.32 -6.84
C SER A 136 -10.46 5.24 -7.47
N VAL A 137 -11.03 4.35 -6.66
CA VAL A 137 -12.04 3.37 -7.13
C VAL A 137 -13.23 4.08 -7.79
N ARG A 138 -13.77 5.13 -7.17
CA ARG A 138 -14.86 5.93 -7.77
C ARG A 138 -14.46 6.54 -9.11
N ALA A 139 -13.24 7.04 -9.24
CA ALA A 139 -12.74 7.59 -10.50
C ALA A 139 -12.69 6.53 -11.61
N PHE A 140 -12.26 5.30 -11.30
CA PHE A 140 -12.27 4.19 -12.28
C PHE A 140 -13.70 3.77 -12.65
N GLN A 141 -14.63 3.76 -11.69
CA GLN A 141 -16.04 3.49 -11.94
C GLN A 141 -16.69 4.54 -12.86
N LEU A 142 -16.30 5.82 -12.75
CA LEU A 142 -16.74 6.87 -13.68
C LEU A 142 -16.26 6.62 -15.13
N LEU A 143 -15.18 5.87 -15.30
CA LEU A 143 -14.68 5.41 -16.60
C LEU A 143 -15.30 4.07 -17.04
N ASN A 144 -16.32 3.59 -16.35
CA ASN A 144 -17.01 2.32 -16.57
C ASN A 144 -16.11 1.08 -16.40
N TYR A 145 -15.08 1.15 -15.55
CA TYR A 145 -14.36 -0.04 -15.10
C TYR A 145 -15.06 -0.70 -13.93
N ARG A 146 -15.05 -2.03 -13.94
CA ARG A 146 -15.33 -2.84 -12.76
C ARG A 146 -14.03 -3.08 -12.00
N VAL A 147 -14.02 -2.81 -10.71
CA VAL A 147 -12.84 -2.87 -9.84
C VAL A 147 -12.94 -4.07 -8.91
N ILE A 148 -11.85 -4.84 -8.86
CA ILE A 148 -11.61 -5.86 -7.84
C ILE A 148 -10.45 -5.33 -6.99
N ALA A 149 -10.64 -5.24 -5.68
CA ALA A 149 -9.66 -4.64 -4.78
C ALA A 149 -9.14 -5.64 -3.74
N ALA A 150 -7.85 -5.57 -3.41
CA ALA A 150 -7.26 -6.32 -2.30
C ALA A 150 -6.46 -5.40 -1.38
N GLY A 151 -6.61 -5.60 -0.07
CA GLY A 151 -5.95 -4.86 1.00
C GLY A 151 -5.80 -5.72 2.24
N ASP A 152 -5.00 -5.27 3.21
CA ASP A 152 -4.68 -6.05 4.41
C ASP A 152 -5.22 -5.42 5.70
N SER A 153 -5.57 -4.12 5.69
CA SER A 153 -5.82 -3.42 6.96
C SER A 153 -7.10 -2.59 6.97
N TYR A 154 -7.35 -1.95 8.12
CA TYR A 154 -8.57 -1.15 8.33
C TYR A 154 -8.67 0.04 7.37
N ASN A 155 -7.53 0.64 6.97
CA ASN A 155 -7.52 1.78 6.04
C ASN A 155 -7.94 1.38 4.60
N ASP A 156 -7.99 0.09 4.29
CA ASP A 156 -8.45 -0.40 2.99
C ASP A 156 -9.94 -0.62 2.92
N THR A 157 -10.63 -0.73 4.05
CA THR A 157 -12.04 -1.15 4.10
C THR A 157 -12.97 -0.26 3.27
N THR A 158 -12.67 1.05 3.17
CA THR A 158 -13.43 1.98 2.31
C THR A 158 -13.17 1.75 0.82
N MET A 159 -11.96 1.36 0.43
CA MET A 159 -11.61 0.93 -0.93
C MET A 159 -12.31 -0.39 -1.27
N LEU A 160 -12.18 -1.39 -0.38
CA LEU A 160 -12.77 -2.72 -0.55
C LEU A 160 -14.29 -2.66 -0.65
N GLY A 161 -14.94 -1.86 0.19
CA GLY A 161 -16.40 -1.67 0.16
C GLY A 161 -16.90 -0.81 -1.01
N GLN A 162 -16.03 -0.06 -1.69
CA GLN A 162 -16.39 0.73 -2.87
C GLN A 162 -16.23 -0.05 -4.18
N ALA A 163 -15.33 -1.03 -4.20
CA ALA A 163 -15.10 -1.92 -5.35
C ALA A 163 -16.28 -2.89 -5.53
N GLU A 164 -16.43 -3.48 -6.72
CA GLU A 164 -17.44 -4.50 -6.96
C GLU A 164 -17.11 -5.83 -6.27
N ALA A 165 -15.83 -6.05 -5.95
CA ALA A 165 -15.38 -7.13 -5.06
C ALA A 165 -14.15 -6.66 -4.25
N GLY A 166 -14.20 -6.83 -2.94
CA GLY A 166 -13.08 -6.56 -2.02
C GLY A 166 -12.58 -7.86 -1.40
N ILE A 167 -11.26 -8.02 -1.30
CA ILE A 167 -10.58 -9.19 -0.76
C ILE A 167 -9.64 -8.74 0.36
N LEU A 168 -9.67 -9.42 1.51
CA LEU A 168 -8.70 -9.22 2.58
C LEU A 168 -7.52 -10.17 2.37
N PHE A 169 -6.30 -9.65 2.36
CA PHE A 169 -5.07 -10.42 2.20
C PHE A 169 -4.15 -10.19 3.39
N HIS A 170 -3.72 -11.24 4.08
CA HIS A 170 -2.91 -11.13 5.31
C HIS A 170 -3.53 -10.25 6.42
N ALA A 171 -4.84 -10.04 6.39
CA ALA A 171 -5.48 -9.11 7.30
C ALA A 171 -5.45 -9.58 8.78
N PRO A 172 -5.30 -8.65 9.74
CA PRO A 172 -5.43 -8.95 11.16
C PRO A 172 -6.78 -9.56 11.52
N ARG A 173 -6.81 -10.45 12.51
CA ARG A 173 -8.01 -11.19 12.90
C ARG A 173 -9.21 -10.28 13.23
N ASN A 174 -8.96 -9.17 13.93
CA ASN A 174 -10.01 -8.20 14.27
C ASN A 174 -10.63 -7.54 13.03
N VAL A 175 -9.85 -7.29 11.97
CA VAL A 175 -10.37 -6.76 10.70
C VAL A 175 -11.22 -7.81 9.99
N ILE A 176 -10.77 -9.07 9.96
CA ILE A 176 -11.55 -10.18 9.37
C ILE A 176 -12.89 -10.36 10.08
N ASP A 177 -12.88 -10.33 11.42
CA ASP A 177 -14.09 -10.52 12.22
C ASP A 177 -15.08 -9.34 12.08
N GLU A 178 -14.59 -8.11 11.87
CA GLU A 178 -15.42 -6.90 11.68
C GLU A 178 -15.98 -6.78 10.26
N PHE A 179 -15.27 -7.30 9.25
CA PHE A 179 -15.66 -7.20 7.84
C PHE A 179 -15.85 -8.58 7.17
N PRO A 180 -16.77 -9.44 7.67
CA PRO A 180 -16.95 -10.81 7.20
C PRO A 180 -17.47 -10.92 5.75
N GLN A 181 -17.91 -9.81 5.16
CA GLN A 181 -18.32 -9.75 3.75
C GLN A 181 -17.15 -9.87 2.76
N PHE A 182 -15.91 -9.65 3.20
CA PHE A 182 -14.73 -9.81 2.35
C PHE A 182 -14.12 -11.21 2.55
N PRO A 183 -13.90 -12.02 1.50
CA PRO A 183 -13.10 -13.22 1.63
C PRO A 183 -11.69 -12.86 2.13
N ALA A 184 -11.20 -13.60 3.12
CA ALA A 184 -9.89 -13.40 3.72
C ALA A 184 -8.96 -14.56 3.37
N VAL A 185 -7.81 -14.25 2.77
CA VAL A 185 -6.81 -15.23 2.34
C VAL A 185 -5.41 -14.81 2.78
N HIS A 186 -4.48 -15.78 2.86
CA HIS A 186 -3.17 -15.57 3.51
C HIS A 186 -1.99 -16.09 2.69
N ASN A 187 -2.18 -16.34 1.40
CA ASN A 187 -1.11 -16.64 0.46
C ASN A 187 -1.51 -16.19 -0.96
N PHE A 188 -0.52 -16.01 -1.83
CA PHE A 188 -0.77 -15.49 -3.17
C PHE A 188 -1.57 -16.44 -4.06
N ASP A 189 -1.51 -17.76 -3.85
CA ASP A 189 -2.29 -18.70 -4.65
C ASP A 189 -3.79 -18.57 -4.37
N ASP A 190 -4.17 -18.50 -3.10
CA ASP A 190 -5.55 -18.24 -2.70
C ASP A 190 -6.00 -16.84 -3.16
N LEU A 191 -5.13 -15.83 -3.10
CA LEU A 191 -5.42 -14.50 -3.63
C LEU A 191 -5.72 -14.54 -5.13
N ARG A 192 -4.94 -15.29 -5.93
CA ARG A 192 -5.23 -15.51 -7.36
C ARG A 192 -6.63 -16.12 -7.54
N GLN A 193 -6.99 -17.12 -6.73
CA GLN A 193 -8.31 -17.75 -6.81
C GLN A 193 -9.44 -16.76 -6.50
N GLU A 194 -9.29 -15.91 -5.49
CA GLU A 194 -10.30 -14.89 -5.17
C GLU A 194 -10.46 -13.86 -6.30
N PHE A 195 -9.37 -13.43 -6.95
CA PHE A 195 -9.44 -12.59 -8.15
C PHE A 195 -10.18 -13.28 -9.32
N LEU A 196 -9.93 -14.57 -9.56
CA LEU A 196 -10.61 -15.33 -10.61
C LEU A 196 -12.11 -15.51 -10.30
N LYS A 197 -12.46 -15.85 -9.05
CA LYS A 197 -13.86 -15.96 -8.62
C LYS A 197 -14.61 -14.63 -8.75
N ALA A 198 -13.95 -13.53 -8.41
CA ALA A 198 -14.53 -12.20 -8.48
C ALA A 198 -14.67 -11.68 -9.91
N SER A 199 -13.85 -12.16 -10.85
CA SER A 199 -13.83 -11.71 -12.24
C SER A 199 -15.06 -12.17 -13.04
N ALA A 200 -15.61 -11.27 -13.83
CA ALA A 200 -16.66 -11.58 -14.81
C ALA A 200 -16.11 -11.97 -16.19
N ILE A 201 -14.80 -11.89 -16.38
CA ILE A 201 -14.11 -12.15 -17.67
C ILE A 201 -13.24 -13.41 -17.60
N HIS A 202 -12.61 -13.64 -16.45
CA HIS A 202 -11.62 -14.69 -16.21
C HIS A 202 -12.12 -15.78 -15.26
N SER A 203 -13.41 -15.78 -14.93
CA SER A 203 -14.03 -16.83 -14.14
C SER A 203 -13.81 -18.19 -14.81
N ALA A 204 -13.41 -19.17 -14.01
CA ALA A 204 -13.27 -20.57 -14.42
C ALA A 204 -14.64 -21.21 -14.63
#